data_AF-W2IL37-F1
#
_entry.id   AF-W2IL37-F1
#
_cell.length_a   1.000
_cell.length_b   1.000
_cell.length_c   1.000
_cell.angle_alpha   90.00
_cell.angle_beta   90.00
_cell.angle_gamma   90.00
#
_symmetry.space_group_name_H-M   'P 1'
#
loop_
_entity.id
_entity.type
_entity.pdbx_description
1 polymer ?
#
loop_
_entity_poly.entity_id
_entity_poly.type
_entity_poly.pdbx_seq_one_letter_code
_entity_poly.pdbx_strand_id
1 'polypeptide(L)' 'MSAVFRAYYTDDALGNMLAAARKDPSTRDIASTLEKALFNV' A
#
# COMPACT_ATOMS: atom_id res chain seq x y z
N MET A 1 -9.78 -2.02 6.68
CA MET A 1 -9.18 -2.16 5.34
C MET A 1 -7.76 -2.73 5.40
N SER A 2 -6.84 -2.15 6.18
CA SER A 2 -5.42 -2.59 6.28
C SER A 2 -5.23 -4.04 6.76
N ALA A 3 -6.07 -4.52 7.68
CA ALA A 3 -5.99 -5.90 8.20
C ALA A 3 -6.23 -6.98 7.13
N VAL A 4 -7.06 -6.71 6.11
CA VAL A 4 -7.32 -7.67 5.02
C VAL A 4 -6.07 -7.82 4.15
N PHE A 5 -5.44 -6.71 3.78
CA PHE A 5 -4.23 -6.74 2.96
C PHE A 5 -3.09 -7.51 3.64
N ARG A 6 -2.88 -7.31 4.94
CA ARG A 6 -1.89 -8.07 5.71
C ARG A 6 -2.22 -9.55 5.92
N ALA A 7 -3.50 -9.92 5.82
CA ALA A 7 -3.91 -11.32 5.91
C ALA A 7 -3.59 -12.11 4.63
N TYR A 8 -3.53 -11.45 3.46
CA TYR A 8 -3.35 -12.09 2.16
C TYR A 8 -2.00 -11.83 1.50
N TYR A 9 -1.27 -10.80 1.94
CA TYR A 9 0.01 -10.40 1.34
C TYR A 9 1.06 -10.19 2.43
N THR A 10 2.30 -10.56 2.11
CA THR A 10 3.45 -10.25 2.96
C THR A 10 3.73 -8.74 2.96
N ASP A 11 4.41 -8.24 3.99
CA ASP A 11 4.77 -6.82 4.06
C ASP A 11 5.64 -6.38 2.87
N ASP A 12 6.56 -7.23 2.40
CA ASP A 12 7.37 -6.96 1.20
C ASP A 12 6.51 -6.87 -0.07
N ALA A 13 5.53 -7.75 -0.22
CA ALA A 13 4.61 -7.72 -1.37
C ALA A 13 3.76 -6.44 -1.36
N LEU A 14 3.28 -6.03 -0.19
CA LEU A 14 2.54 -4.78 -0.02
C LEU A 14 3.41 -3.55 -0.30
N GLY A 15 4.65 -3.52 0.21
CA GLY A 15 5.59 -2.44 -0.06
C GLY A 15 5.87 -2.27 -1.55
N ASN A 16 6.11 -3.36 -2.27
CA ASN A 16 6.32 -3.33 -3.72
C ASN A 16 5.08 -2.90 -4.50
N MET A 17 3.89 -3.39 -4.13
CA MET A 17 2.62 -2.99 -4.75
C MET A 17 2.38 -1.48 -4.58
N LEU A 18 2.57 -0.95 -3.37
CA LEU A 18 2.36 0.46 -3.06
C LEU A 18 3.41 1.35 -3.74
N ALA A 19 4.66 0.89 -3.83
CA ALA A 19 5.71 1.60 -4.56
C ALA A 19 5.40 1.69 -6.06
N ALA A 20 4.79 0.67 -6.66
CA ALA A 20 4.33 0.70 -8.05
C ALA A 20 3.13 1.63 -8.22
N ALA A 21 2.11 1.50 -7.37
CA ALA A 21 0.90 2.31 -7.42
C ALA A 21 1.19 3.82 -7.21
N ARG A 22 2.15 4.17 -6.34
CA ARG A 22 2.58 5.56 -6.15
C ARG A 22 3.18 6.23 -7.39
N LYS A 23 3.67 5.45 -8.36
CA LYS A 23 4.22 5.98 -9.62
C LYS A 23 3.14 6.30 -10.65
N ASP A 24 1.95 5.73 -10.49
CA ASP A 24 0.82 6.00 -11.38
C ASP A 24 -0.03 7.16 -10.83
N PRO A 25 -0.22 8.27 -11.57
CA PRO A 25 -1.01 9.41 -11.11
C PRO A 25 -2.44 9.06 -10.67
N SER A 26 -3.05 8.05 -11.30
CA SER A 26 -4.43 7.63 -11.01
C SER A 26 -4.56 6.85 -9.69
N THR A 27 -3.46 6.25 -9.19
CA THR A 27 -3.48 5.44 -7.95
C THR A 27 -2.58 5.99 -6.85
N ARG A 28 -1.86 7.10 -7.11
CA ARG A 28 -0.91 7.70 -6.17
C ARG A 28 -1.52 8.05 -4.81
N ASP A 29 -2.68 8.69 -4.81
CA ASP A 29 -3.27 9.23 -3.58
C ASP A 29 -3.83 8.11 -2.69
N ILE A 30 -4.44 7.08 -3.29
CA ILE A 30 -4.92 5.90 -2.56
C ILE A 30 -3.75 5.04 -2.06
N ALA A 31 -2.67 4.90 -2.84
CA ALA A 31 -1.48 4.19 -2.41
C ALA A 31 -0.79 4.87 -1.23
N SER A 32 -0.65 6.20 -1.27
CA SER A 32 -0.06 6.97 -0.16
C SER A 32 -0.90 6.88 1.10
N THR A 33 -2.23 6.91 0.98
CA THR A 33 -3.15 6.75 2.13
C THR A 33 -3.05 5.35 2.73
N LEU A 34 -2.99 4.32 1.88
CA LEU A 34 -2.90 2.93 2.33
C LEU A 34 -1.53 2.61 2.95
N GLU A 35 -0.44 3.18 2.42
CA GLU A 35 0.91 3.07 2.98
C GLU A 35 0.97 3.61 4.41
N LYS A 36 0.39 4.80 4.66
CA LYS A 36 0.26 5.37 6.01
C LYS A 36 -0.56 4.46 6.94
N ALA A 37 -1.67 3.93 6.45
CA ALA A 37 -2.55 3.06 7.23
C ALA A 37 -1.93 1.68 7.55
N LEU A 38 -0.98 1.21 6.73
CA LEU A 38 -0.27 -0.05 6.94
C LEU A 38 0.97 0.17 7.82
N PHE A 39 1.82 1.12 7.48
CA PHE A 39 3.16 1.25 8.07
C PHE A 39 3.30 2.37 9.09
N ASN A 40 2.27 3.22 9.28
CA ASN A 40 2.30 4.37 10.18
C ASN A 40 3.50 5.30 9.92
N VAL A 41 3.76 5.56 8.64
CA VAL A 41 4.86 6.38 8.10
C VAL A 41 4.40 7.76 7.63
#